data_AF-A0A1V5BBB6-F1
#
_entry.id   AF-A0A1V5BBB6-F1
#
_cell.length_a   1.000
_cell.length_b   1.000
_cell.length_c   1.000
_cell.angle_alpha   90.00
_cell.angle_beta   90.00
_cell.angle_gamma   90.00
#
_symmetry.space_group_name_H-M   'P 1'
#
loop_
_entity.id
_entity.type
_entity.pdbx_description
1 polymer ?
#
loop_
_entity_poly.entity_id
_entity_poly.type
_entity_poly.pdbx_seq_one_letter_code
_entity_poly.pdbx_strand_id
1 'polypeptide(L)'
;MKTVKVLADIQMLRSSQALTEPLLDHLEEYFGELHSALGDGEPLQEFSLEEHGYFVILEPGDDARDLSEVGLNPQDGGLLGTGPEWVEVKNLHGGLRYYQAAVLYDNEFMMIFYSAVGQFDQETEEFLAENAGIDLNSGYPNMFTPARQTVQTP
;
A
#
# COMPACT_ATOMS: atom_id res chain seq x y z
N MET A 1 0.21 9.68 5.29
CA MET A 1 0.30 8.21 5.37
C MET A 1 -0.54 7.68 6.51
N LYS A 2 -0.96 6.42 6.40
CA LYS A 2 -1.71 5.68 7.42
C LYS A 2 -1.06 4.34 7.69
N THR A 3 -1.23 3.83 8.90
CA THR A 3 -0.77 2.49 9.27
C THR A 3 -1.94 1.65 9.76
N VAL A 4 -1.89 0.35 9.50
CA VAL A 4 -2.88 -0.63 10.00
C VAL A 4 -2.12 -1.75 10.67
N LYS A 5 -2.27 -1.83 11.99
CA LYS A 5 -1.63 -2.83 12.85
C LYS A 5 -2.64 -3.84 13.38
N VAL A 6 -3.87 -3.40 13.65
CA VAL A 6 -4.96 -4.25 14.17
C VAL A 6 -6.22 -4.07 13.34
N LEU A 7 -7.15 -5.04 13.41
CA LEU A 7 -8.42 -4.97 12.69
C LEU A 7 -9.23 -3.69 13.03
N ALA A 8 -9.11 -3.21 14.27
CA ALA A 8 -9.77 -1.97 14.72
C ALA A 8 -9.31 -0.74 13.92
N ASP A 9 -8.08 -0.71 13.40
CA ASP A 9 -7.58 0.39 12.57
C ASP A 9 -8.36 0.46 11.24
N ILE A 10 -8.61 -0.69 10.61
CA ILE A 10 -9.41 -0.78 9.38
C ILE A 10 -10.83 -0.26 9.64
N GLN A 11 -11.45 -0.66 10.76
CA GLN A 11 -12.79 -0.21 11.13
C GLN A 11 -12.85 1.31 11.39
N MET A 12 -11.81 1.87 12.01
CA MET A 12 -11.67 3.31 12.21
C MET A 12 -11.49 4.06 10.88
N LEU A 13 -10.68 3.53 9.97
CA LEU A 13 -10.47 4.11 8.64
C LEU A 13 -11.74 4.07 7.79
N ARG A 14 -12.53 3.00 7.91
CA ARG A 14 -13.86 2.87 7.30
C ARG A 14 -14.83 3.92 7.86
N SER A 15 -14.90 4.03 9.19
CA SER A 15 -15.81 4.97 9.87
C SER A 15 -15.48 6.44 9.60
N SER A 16 -14.20 6.75 9.40
CA SER A 16 -13.74 8.10 9.06
C SER A 16 -13.80 8.41 7.56
N GLN A 17 -14.16 7.42 6.72
CA GLN A 17 -14.15 7.52 5.25
C GLN A 17 -12.79 8.00 4.71
N ALA A 18 -11.71 7.65 5.41
CA ALA A 18 -10.38 8.13 5.09
C ALA A 18 -9.73 7.37 3.93
N LEU A 19 -10.20 6.15 3.67
CA LEU A 19 -9.78 5.31 2.55
C LEU A 19 -11.02 4.83 1.78
N THR A 20 -10.81 4.36 0.56
CA THR A 20 -11.91 3.85 -0.27
C THR A 20 -12.36 2.47 0.24
N GLU A 21 -13.66 2.19 0.17
CA GLU A 21 -14.21 0.89 0.57
C GLU A 21 -13.53 -0.31 -0.14
N PRO A 22 -13.23 -0.27 -1.46
CA PRO A 22 -12.54 -1.39 -2.11
C PRO A 22 -11.12 -1.65 -1.56
N LEU A 23 -10.40 -0.61 -1.12
CA LEU A 23 -9.11 -0.80 -0.46
C LEU A 23 -9.30 -1.38 0.94
N LEU A 24 -10.26 -0.87 1.71
CA LEU A 24 -10.54 -1.35 3.06
C LEU A 24 -10.96 -2.82 3.07
N ASP A 25 -11.81 -3.24 2.12
CA ASP A 25 -12.22 -4.63 1.95
C ASP A 25 -11.01 -5.52 1.63
N HIS A 26 -10.10 -5.05 0.76
CA HIS A 26 -8.86 -5.77 0.45
C HIS A 26 -7.91 -5.87 1.65
N LEU A 27 -7.74 -4.79 2.42
CA LEU A 27 -6.91 -4.80 3.63
C LEU A 27 -7.48 -5.76 4.68
N GLU A 28 -8.81 -5.79 4.85
CA GLU A 28 -9.49 -6.67 5.80
C GLU A 28 -9.35 -8.15 5.40
N GLU A 29 -9.51 -8.47 4.11
CA GLU A 29 -9.27 -9.81 3.58
C GLU A 29 -7.83 -10.26 3.81
N TYR A 30 -6.85 -9.42 3.43
CA TYR A 30 -5.44 -9.76 3.58
C TYR A 30 -5.00 -9.85 5.05
N PHE A 31 -5.55 -9.00 5.92
CA PHE A 31 -5.35 -9.11 7.37
C PHE A 31 -5.86 -10.45 7.91
N GLY A 32 -7.01 -10.93 7.43
CA GLY A 32 -7.56 -12.24 7.79
C GLY A 32 -6.70 -13.42 7.30
N GLU A 33 -6.09 -13.30 6.13
CA GLU A 33 -5.11 -14.28 5.63
C GLU A 33 -3.87 -14.34 6.52
N LEU A 34 -3.32 -13.17 6.92
CA LEU A 34 -2.19 -13.10 7.84
C LEU A 34 -2.55 -13.65 9.22
N HIS A 35 -3.74 -13.34 9.75
CA HIS A 35 -4.23 -13.93 11.00
C HIS A 35 -4.30 -15.46 10.93
N SER A 36 -4.81 -16.00 9.82
CA SER A 36 -4.90 -17.44 9.61
C SER A 36 -3.52 -18.12 9.54
N ALA A 37 -2.51 -17.40 9.05
CA ALA A 37 -1.14 -17.90 8.90
C ALA A 37 -0.28 -17.72 10.16
N LEU A 38 -0.45 -16.60 10.89
CA LEU A 38 0.46 -16.14 11.94
C LEU A 38 -0.17 -16.12 13.34
N GLY A 39 -1.50 -16.03 13.44
CA GLY A 39 -2.18 -15.71 14.70
C GLY A 39 -2.18 -16.83 15.76
N ASP A 40 -1.66 -18.02 15.47
CA ASP A 40 -1.49 -19.13 16.44
C ASP A 40 -2.70 -19.40 17.38
N GLY A 41 -3.93 -19.28 16.85
CA GLY A 41 -5.17 -19.52 17.59
C GLY A 41 -5.69 -18.33 18.42
N GLU A 42 -5.02 -17.19 18.35
CA GLU A 42 -5.50 -15.91 18.88
C GLU A 42 -6.83 -15.49 18.23
N PRO A 43 -7.76 -14.85 18.95
CA PRO A 43 -8.94 -14.24 18.35
C PRO A 43 -8.57 -13.13 17.34
N LEU A 44 -9.27 -13.07 16.21
CA LEU A 44 -9.01 -12.06 15.16
C LEU A 44 -9.05 -10.61 15.68
N GLN A 45 -9.86 -10.32 16.70
CA GLN A 45 -9.98 -8.98 17.29
C GLN A 45 -8.79 -8.59 18.17
N GLU A 46 -8.03 -9.56 18.66
CA GLU A 46 -6.84 -9.36 19.49
C GLU A 46 -5.57 -9.34 18.62
N PHE A 47 -5.60 -10.07 17.50
CA PHE A 47 -4.46 -10.23 16.59
C PHE A 47 -3.89 -8.88 16.12
N SER A 48 -2.56 -8.77 16.20
CA SER A 48 -1.80 -7.59 15.84
C SER A 48 -0.64 -7.92 14.90
N LEU A 49 -0.48 -7.11 13.87
CA LEU A 49 0.67 -7.13 12.96
C LEU A 49 1.89 -6.39 13.51
N GLU A 50 1.80 -5.77 14.69
CA GLU A 50 2.88 -4.95 15.24
C GLU A 50 4.19 -5.73 15.44
N GLU A 51 4.13 -7.05 15.67
CA GLU A 51 5.31 -7.91 15.81
C GLU A 51 5.70 -8.64 14.50
N HIS A 52 4.85 -8.59 13.47
CA HIS A 52 5.05 -9.33 12.21
C HIS A 52 5.37 -8.43 11.01
N GLY A 53 5.25 -7.12 11.18
CA GLY A 53 5.24 -6.14 10.11
C GLY A 53 3.81 -5.83 9.66
N TYR A 54 3.52 -4.54 9.56
CA TYR A 54 2.17 -4.01 9.43
C TYR A 54 1.98 -3.29 8.09
N PHE A 55 0.75 -2.87 7.82
CA PHE A 55 0.45 -2.22 6.55
C PHE A 55 0.72 -0.72 6.63
N VAL A 56 1.31 -0.18 5.57
CA VAL A 56 1.52 1.26 5.38
C VAL A 56 0.79 1.68 4.12
N ILE A 57 -0.12 2.64 4.23
CA ILE A 57 -0.87 3.18 3.10
C ILE A 57 -0.30 4.56 2.80
N LEU A 58 0.32 4.66 1.63
CA LEU A 58 0.89 5.88 1.10
C LEU A 58 -0.20 6.69 0.39
N GLU A 59 -0.34 7.94 0.80
CA GLU A 59 -1.34 8.89 0.34
C GLU A 59 -0.71 10.00 -0.51
N PRO A 60 -1.50 10.74 -1.31
CA PRO A 60 -1.00 11.89 -2.02
C PRO A 60 -0.39 12.93 -1.08
N GLY A 61 0.87 13.29 -1.32
CA GLY A 61 1.62 14.25 -0.51
C GLY A 61 2.57 13.64 0.51
N ASP A 62 2.54 12.31 0.70
CA ASP A 62 3.62 11.61 1.41
C ASP A 62 4.92 11.66 0.59
N ASP A 63 6.07 11.59 1.25
CA ASP A 63 7.38 11.51 0.59
C ASP A 63 7.87 10.07 0.58
N ALA A 64 7.82 9.41 -0.58
CA ALA A 64 8.31 8.03 -0.72
C ALA A 64 9.82 7.90 -0.43
N ARG A 65 10.57 9.01 -0.46
CA ARG A 65 12.00 9.04 -0.11
C ARG A 65 12.23 9.30 1.38
N ASP A 66 11.23 9.76 2.15
CA ASP A 66 11.33 9.90 3.60
C ASP A 66 10.12 9.25 4.28
N LEU A 67 10.29 7.99 4.65
CA LEU A 67 9.31 7.23 5.43
C LEU A 67 9.94 6.83 6.78
N SER A 68 10.71 7.75 7.36
CA SER A 68 11.46 7.50 8.60
C SER A 68 10.56 7.14 9.79
N GLU A 69 9.31 7.60 9.81
CA GLU A 69 8.32 7.23 10.86
C GLU A 69 7.96 5.74 10.85
N VAL A 70 8.14 5.05 9.71
CA VAL A 70 7.98 3.60 9.60
C VAL A 70 9.31 2.88 9.43
N GLY A 71 10.45 3.58 9.52
CA GLY A 71 11.78 3.00 9.55
C GLY A 71 12.57 3.04 8.24
N LEU A 72 12.05 3.65 7.17
CA LEU A 72 12.82 3.85 5.92
C LEU A 72 13.35 5.27 5.84
N ASN A 73 14.65 5.42 6.12
CA ASN A 73 15.28 6.73 6.21
C ASN A 73 15.64 7.32 4.84
N PRO A 74 15.61 8.66 4.70
CA PRO A 74 15.95 9.32 3.44
C PRO A 74 17.43 9.20 3.04
N GLN A 75 18.32 8.96 4.00
CA GLN A 75 19.74 8.72 3.71
C GLN A 75 19.97 7.41 2.95
N ASP A 76 19.06 6.44 3.14
CA ASP A 76 19.09 5.14 2.48
C ASP A 76 18.21 5.11 1.23
N GLY A 77 17.51 6.21 0.91
CA GLY A 77 16.62 6.33 -0.26
C GLY A 77 15.14 6.06 0.02
N GLY A 78 14.72 5.98 1.30
CA GLY A 78 13.34 5.70 1.67
C GLY A 78 12.85 4.38 1.07
N LEU A 79 11.65 4.37 0.49
CA LEU A 79 11.09 3.21 -0.20
C LEU A 79 11.91 2.82 -1.43
N LEU A 80 12.39 3.80 -2.20
CA LEU A 80 13.13 3.58 -3.46
C LEU A 80 14.52 2.98 -3.20
N GLY A 81 15.05 3.16 -1.99
CA GLY A 81 16.29 2.55 -1.55
C GLY A 81 16.17 1.10 -1.07
N THR A 82 14.94 0.59 -0.94
CA THR A 82 14.70 -0.79 -0.53
C THR A 82 14.92 -1.77 -1.68
N GLY A 83 15.09 -3.05 -1.34
CA GLY A 83 14.86 -4.16 -2.26
C GLY A 83 13.58 -4.88 -1.83
N PRO A 84 12.40 -4.53 -2.39
CA PRO A 84 11.18 -5.23 -2.07
C PRO A 84 11.31 -6.72 -2.41
N GLU A 85 10.80 -7.59 -1.54
CA GLU A 85 10.75 -9.03 -1.80
C GLU A 85 9.83 -9.33 -2.98
N TRP A 86 8.74 -8.57 -3.09
CA TRP A 86 7.87 -8.56 -4.25
C TRP A 86 7.06 -7.26 -4.31
N VAL A 87 6.64 -6.91 -5.52
CA VAL A 87 5.64 -5.88 -5.76
C VAL A 87 4.59 -6.45 -6.71
N GLU A 88 3.32 -6.21 -6.41
CA GLU A 88 2.20 -6.61 -7.26
C GLU A 88 1.26 -5.44 -7.49
N VAL A 89 0.55 -5.45 -8.61
CA VAL A 89 -0.58 -4.51 -8.84
C VAL A 89 -1.89 -5.21 -8.54
N LYS A 90 -2.58 -4.73 -7.50
CA LYS A 90 -3.94 -5.15 -7.15
C LYS A 90 -4.95 -4.32 -7.93
N ASN A 91 -5.80 -5.01 -8.69
CA ASN A 91 -6.94 -4.42 -9.38
C ASN A 91 -8.17 -4.57 -8.50
N LEU A 92 -8.61 -3.48 -7.89
CA LEU A 92 -9.73 -3.46 -6.96
C LEU A 92 -11.02 -3.03 -7.68
N HIS A 93 -12.15 -3.16 -6.99
CA HIS A 93 -13.44 -2.74 -7.52
C HIS A 93 -13.44 -1.25 -7.93
N GLY A 94 -14.24 -0.90 -8.94
CA GLY A 94 -14.32 0.48 -9.44
C GLY A 94 -13.14 0.92 -10.31
N GLY A 95 -12.28 -0.01 -10.74
CA GLY A 95 -11.12 0.28 -11.58
C GLY A 95 -9.95 0.91 -10.81
N LEU A 96 -10.00 0.88 -9.48
CA LEU A 96 -8.91 1.29 -8.61
C LEU A 96 -7.75 0.31 -8.75
N ARG A 97 -6.53 0.83 -8.79
CA ARG A 97 -5.31 0.04 -8.88
C ARG A 97 -4.34 0.50 -7.80
N TYR A 98 -3.77 -0.46 -7.08
CA TYR A 98 -2.77 -0.22 -6.05
C TYR A 98 -1.54 -1.08 -6.30
N TYR A 99 -0.35 -0.50 -6.17
CA TYR A 99 0.84 -1.27 -5.86
C TYR A 99 0.73 -1.79 -4.43
N GLN A 100 1.02 -3.06 -4.25
CA GLN A 100 1.27 -3.69 -2.96
C GLN A 100 2.73 -4.18 -2.98
N ALA A 101 3.57 -3.60 -2.14
CA ALA A 101 4.99 -3.90 -2.07
C ALA A 101 5.35 -4.48 -0.70
N ALA A 102 5.98 -5.65 -0.68
CA ALA A 102 6.49 -6.25 0.55
C ALA A 102 7.96 -5.93 0.73
N VAL A 103 8.31 -5.34 1.87
CA VAL A 103 9.67 -4.97 2.22
C VAL A 103 10.06 -5.68 3.51
N LEU A 104 11.10 -6.51 3.43
CA LEU A 104 11.62 -7.25 4.57
C LEU A 104 12.58 -6.36 5.37
N TYR A 105 12.25 -6.07 6.63
CA TYR A 105 13.10 -5.23 7.49
C TYR A 105 14.13 -6.07 8.23
N ASP A 106 13.71 -7.25 8.68
CA ASP A 106 14.55 -8.29 9.25
C ASP A 106 13.96 -9.67 8.94
N ASN A 107 14.51 -10.74 9.50
CA ASN A 107 14.12 -12.11 9.14
C ASN A 107 12.64 -12.47 9.40
N GLU A 108 11.94 -11.73 10.26
CA GLU A 108 10.57 -12.05 10.70
C GLU A 108 9.61 -10.84 10.59
N PHE A 109 10.08 -9.70 10.11
CA PHE A 109 9.32 -8.45 10.05
C PHE A 109 9.14 -7.95 8.61
N MET A 110 7.97 -8.20 8.03
CA MET A 110 7.63 -7.83 6.65
C MET A 110 6.64 -6.66 6.61
N MET A 111 7.09 -5.50 6.16
CA MET A 111 6.22 -4.34 5.98
C MET A 111 5.54 -4.39 4.62
N ILE A 112 4.22 -4.14 4.59
CA ILE A 112 3.44 -4.14 3.35
C ILE A 112 3.00 -2.72 3.02
N PHE A 113 3.54 -2.17 1.95
CA PHE A 113 3.24 -0.83 1.48
C PHE A 113 2.17 -0.86 0.39
N TYR A 114 1.18 0.02 0.51
CA TYR A 114 0.14 0.23 -0.50
C TYR A 114 0.26 1.63 -1.07
N SER A 115 0.22 1.74 -2.40
CA SER A 115 0.22 3.01 -3.12
C SER A 115 -0.74 2.94 -4.30
N ALA A 116 -1.63 3.92 -4.44
CA ALA A 116 -2.48 4.02 -5.63
C ALA A 116 -1.61 4.27 -6.87
N VAL A 117 -1.88 3.57 -7.98
CA VAL A 117 -1.11 3.72 -9.21
C VAL A 117 -1.28 5.13 -9.80
N GLY A 118 -0.16 5.78 -10.14
CA GLY A 118 -0.13 7.09 -10.78
C GLY A 118 -0.29 8.27 -9.82
N GLN A 119 -0.07 8.07 -8.51
CA GLN A 119 -0.22 9.13 -7.51
C GLN A 119 1.10 9.82 -7.13
N PHE A 120 2.25 9.15 -7.37
CA PHE A 120 3.57 9.69 -7.04
C PHE A 120 4.31 10.24 -8.26
N ASP A 121 5.51 10.78 -8.01
CA ASP A 121 6.39 11.23 -9.09
C ASP A 121 6.85 10.07 -9.98
N GLN A 122 7.34 10.44 -11.16
CA GLN A 122 7.75 9.49 -12.19
C GLN A 122 8.75 8.44 -11.69
N GLU A 123 9.75 8.84 -10.91
CA GLU A 123 10.79 7.93 -10.42
C GLU A 123 10.21 6.90 -9.46
N THR A 124 9.30 7.31 -8.56
CA THR A 124 8.61 6.42 -7.63
C THR A 124 7.70 5.43 -8.37
N GLU A 125 6.96 5.92 -9.37
CA GLU A 125 6.07 5.09 -10.18
C GLU A 125 6.86 4.09 -11.06
N GLU A 126 7.99 4.52 -11.62
CA GLU A 126 8.91 3.65 -12.36
C GLU A 126 9.48 2.56 -11.44
N PHE A 127 9.98 2.93 -10.26
CA PHE A 127 10.47 1.96 -9.27
C PHE A 127 9.42 0.89 -8.92
N LEU A 128 8.19 1.29 -8.61
CA LEU A 128 7.11 0.36 -8.26
C LEU A 128 6.69 -0.51 -9.45
N ALA A 129 6.61 0.06 -10.65
CA ALA A 129 6.23 -0.67 -11.85
C ALA A 129 7.29 -1.68 -12.29
N GLU A 130 8.57 -1.30 -12.25
CA GLU A 130 9.69 -2.17 -12.58
C GLU A 130 9.73 -3.38 -11.64
N ASN A 131 9.61 -3.16 -10.32
CA ASN A 131 9.57 -4.24 -9.34
C ASN A 131 8.28 -5.09 -9.46
N ALA A 132 7.19 -4.52 -9.98
CA ALA A 132 5.97 -5.27 -10.31
C ALA A 132 6.07 -6.08 -11.63
N GLY A 133 7.19 -5.97 -12.35
CA GLY A 133 7.36 -6.59 -13.68
C GLY A 133 6.45 -5.99 -14.75
N ILE A 134 6.00 -4.74 -14.56
CA ILE A 134 5.11 -4.02 -15.48
C ILE A 134 5.94 -3.00 -16.24
N ASP A 135 6.01 -3.14 -17.56
CA ASP A 135 6.56 -2.10 -18.43
C ASP A 135 5.53 -1.00 -18.64
N LEU A 136 5.78 0.18 -18.07
CA LEU A 136 4.94 1.37 -18.22
C LEU A 136 4.80 1.83 -19.69
N ASN A 137 5.72 1.41 -20.58
CA ASN A 137 5.73 1.76 -22.00
C ASN A 137 5.07 0.70 -22.92
N SER A 138 4.62 -0.45 -22.37
CA SER A 138 4.10 -1.58 -23.16
C SER A 138 2.66 -1.43 -23.70
N GLY A 139 2.10 -0.22 -23.72
CA GLY A 139 0.81 0.06 -24.35
C GLY A 139 -0.42 -0.09 -23.45
N TYR A 140 -0.24 -0.10 -22.13
CA TYR A 140 -1.34 0.24 -21.22
C TYR A 140 -1.77 1.70 -21.47
N PRO A 141 -3.07 2.01 -21.57
CA PRO A 141 -3.53 3.36 -21.88
C PRO A 141 -2.98 4.35 -20.85
N ASN A 142 -2.24 5.37 -21.34
CA ASN A 142 -1.57 6.45 -20.59
C ASN A 142 -1.90 6.49 -19.10
N MET A 143 -1.03 5.88 -18.29
CA MET A 143 -1.14 5.84 -16.83
C MET A 143 -1.03 7.23 -16.16
N PHE A 144 -0.69 8.27 -16.93
CA PHE A 144 -0.58 9.66 -16.49
C PHE A 144 -1.76 10.55 -16.91
N THR A 145 -2.89 9.98 -17.29
CA THR A 145 -4.10 10.80 -17.53
C THR A 145 -4.87 10.94 -16.22
N PRO A 146 -4.81 12.09 -15.50
CA PRO A 146 -5.68 12.28 -14.35
C PRO A 146 -7.13 12.12 -14.82
N ALA A 147 -7.93 11.40 -14.03
CA ALA A 147 -9.36 11.28 -14.28
C ALA A 147 -9.91 12.69 -14.47
N ARG A 148 -10.38 13.01 -15.69
CA ARG A 148 -11.08 14.27 -15.94
C ARG A 148 -12.27 14.31 -15.00
N GLN A 149 -12.16 15.09 -13.91
CA GLN A 149 -13.33 15.53 -13.17
C GLN A 149 -14.21 16.21 -14.21
N THR A 150 -15.32 15.57 -14.53
CA THR A 150 -16.36 16.18 -15.34
C THR A 150 -16.96 17.29 -14.49
N VAL A 151 -16.41 18.49 -14.63
CA VAL A 151 -17.03 19.71 -14.13
C VAL A 151 -18.34 19.86 -14.89
N GLN A 152 -19.44 19.43 -14.29
CA GLN A 152 -20.76 19.89 -14.66
C GLN A 152 -20.89 21.32 -14.16
N THR A 153 -20.62 22.27 -15.04
CA THR A 153 -21.06 23.67 -14.90
C THR A 153 -22.46 23.85 -15.53
N PRO A 154 -23.21 24.86 -15.08
CA PRO A 154 -24.53 24.74 -14.44
C PRO A 154 -25.73 24.53 -15.38
#